data_AF-A0A2G9EIP4-F1
#
_entry.id   AF-A0A2G9EIP4-F1
#
_cell.length_a   1.000
_cell.length_b   1.000
_cell.length_c   1.000
_cell.angle_alpha   90.00
_cell.angle_beta   90.00
_cell.angle_gamma   90.00
#
_symmetry.space_group_name_H-M   'P 1'
#
loop_
_entity.id
_entity.type
_entity.pdbx_description
1 polymer ?
#
loop_
_entity_poly.entity_id
_entity_poly.type
_entity_poly.pdbx_seq_one_letter_code
_entity_poly.pdbx_strand_id
1 'polypeptide(L)'
;MSTLYIKILTDYFHHIIGDLEENRKNFLGKFYSYLLEKDEYGFAPVFEGELERIEYLLKQISIEAKGMSLDEFLKLMSWYNEDTWANGEIFEYFLHHKKEKEIKLITDIHSLSENELQFIKDLDNFLNTKGRILKFFNVHNGKYQNLKEIL
;
A
#
# COMPACT_ATOMS: atom_id res chain seq x y z
N MET A 1 -19.46 3.11 -3.02
CA MET A 1 -18.20 2.34 -2.90
C MET A 1 -18.50 0.88 -3.11
N SER A 2 -17.71 0.18 -3.92
CA SER A 2 -17.93 -1.24 -4.18
C SER A 2 -17.36 -2.09 -3.07
N THR A 3 -18.16 -3.04 -2.60
CA THR A 3 -17.74 -4.10 -1.67
C THR A 3 -16.55 -4.92 -2.22
N LEU A 4 -16.35 -4.93 -3.54
CA LEU A 4 -15.33 -5.75 -4.18
C LEU A 4 -13.91 -5.21 -4.03
N TYR A 5 -13.69 -3.91 -4.25
CA TYR A 5 -12.37 -3.30 -4.06
C TYR A 5 -11.88 -3.49 -2.63
N ILE A 6 -12.75 -3.19 -1.65
CA ILE A 6 -12.44 -3.36 -0.22
C ILE A 6 -12.08 -4.82 0.07
N LYS A 7 -12.85 -5.78 -0.44
CA LYS A 7 -12.57 -7.20 -0.24
C LYS A 7 -11.18 -7.59 -0.77
N ILE A 8 -10.82 -7.12 -1.96
CA ILE A 8 -9.53 -7.41 -2.60
C ILE A 8 -8.38 -6.69 -1.88
N LEU A 9 -8.61 -5.49 -1.35
CA LEU A 9 -7.63 -4.77 -0.54
C LEU A 9 -7.38 -5.47 0.80
N THR A 10 -8.43 -5.93 1.48
CA THR A 10 -8.28 -6.75 2.69
C THR A 10 -7.58 -8.07 2.38
N ASP A 11 -7.92 -8.71 1.26
CA ASP A 11 -7.21 -9.89 0.77
C ASP A 11 -5.73 -9.59 0.48
N TYR A 12 -5.44 -8.41 -0.06
CA TYR A 12 -4.08 -7.95 -0.29
C TYR A 12 -3.32 -7.83 1.02
N PHE A 13 -3.91 -7.23 2.06
CA PHE A 13 -3.32 -7.18 3.40
C PHE A 13 -3.06 -8.58 3.98
N HIS A 14 -4.03 -9.48 3.94
CA HIS A 14 -3.84 -10.84 4.46
C HIS A 14 -2.77 -11.61 3.67
N HIS A 15 -2.71 -11.38 2.36
CA HIS A 15 -1.68 -11.97 1.51
C HIS A 15 -0.28 -11.51 1.95
N ILE A 16 -0.17 -10.20 2.14
CA ILE A 16 0.99 -9.47 2.58
C ILE A 16 1.55 -10.00 3.91
N ILE A 17 0.71 -10.16 4.93
CA ILE A 17 1.15 -10.63 6.26
C ILE A 17 1.32 -12.15 6.32
N GLY A 18 1.02 -12.84 5.21
CA GLY A 18 1.21 -14.27 5.05
C GLY A 18 0.12 -15.14 5.67
N ASP A 19 -1.05 -14.57 6.00
CA ASP A 19 -2.17 -15.30 6.60
C ASP A 19 -3.37 -15.49 5.65
N LEU A 20 -3.20 -15.16 4.36
CA LEU A 20 -4.26 -15.38 3.37
C LEU A 20 -4.56 -16.86 3.16
N GLU A 21 -5.81 -17.23 3.43
CA GLU A 21 -6.32 -18.58 3.23
C GLU A 21 -6.22 -19.04 1.76
N GLU A 22 -5.91 -20.32 1.57
CA GLU A 22 -5.76 -20.93 0.24
C GLU A 22 -7.04 -20.83 -0.61
N ASN A 23 -8.21 -20.94 0.01
CA ASN A 23 -9.50 -20.75 -0.69
C ASN A 23 -9.64 -19.33 -1.23
N ARG A 24 -9.16 -18.32 -0.49
CA ARG A 24 -9.19 -16.93 -0.93
C ARG A 24 -8.18 -16.69 -2.05
N LYS A 25 -6.97 -17.25 -1.97
CA LYS A 25 -6.00 -17.25 -3.09
C LYS A 25 -6.59 -17.85 -4.36
N ASN A 26 -7.24 -19.00 -4.26
CA ASN A 26 -7.91 -19.66 -5.38
C ASN A 26 -9.05 -18.83 -5.97
N PHE A 27 -9.87 -18.19 -5.13
CA PHE A 27 -10.89 -17.26 -5.59
C PHE A 27 -10.28 -16.08 -6.35
N LEU A 28 -9.26 -15.44 -5.80
CA LEU A 28 -8.59 -14.29 -6.40
C LEU A 28 -7.91 -14.65 -7.72
N GLY A 29 -7.29 -15.83 -7.83
CA GLY A 29 -6.72 -16.33 -9.07
C GLY A 29 -7.77 -16.49 -10.18
N LYS A 30 -8.90 -17.14 -9.87
CA LYS A 30 -10.03 -17.26 -10.81
C LYS A 30 -10.60 -15.90 -11.18
N PHE A 31 -10.72 -15.01 -10.21
CA PHE A 31 -11.24 -13.67 -10.42
C PHE A 31 -10.29 -12.84 -11.30
N TYR A 32 -8.98 -12.92 -11.10
CA TYR A 32 -8.00 -12.28 -11.97
C TYR A 32 -8.06 -12.83 -13.40
N SER A 33 -8.22 -14.14 -13.58
CA SER A 33 -8.46 -14.72 -14.90
C SER A 33 -9.74 -14.15 -15.53
N TYR A 34 -10.83 -14.03 -14.77
CA TYR A 34 -12.08 -13.42 -15.24
C TYR A 34 -11.91 -11.95 -15.66
N LEU A 35 -11.10 -11.16 -14.96
CA LEU A 35 -10.81 -9.78 -15.35
C LEU A 35 -10.10 -9.68 -16.71
N LEU A 36 -9.27 -10.68 -17.03
CA LEU A 36 -8.55 -10.76 -18.30
C LEU A 36 -9.40 -11.36 -19.42
N GLU A 37 -10.50 -12.05 -19.09
CA GLU A 37 -11.44 -12.58 -20.07
C GLU A 37 -12.21 -11.43 -20.72
N LYS A 38 -12.33 -11.52 -22.05
CA LYS A 38 -13.18 -10.62 -22.83
C LYS A 38 -14.53 -11.26 -23.03
N ASP A 39 -15.58 -10.45 -23.02
CA ASP A 39 -16.92 -10.90 -23.37
C ASP A 39 -17.04 -11.27 -24.87
N GLU A 40 -18.24 -11.70 -25.28
CA GLU A 40 -18.54 -12.10 -26.66
C GLU A 40 -18.34 -10.97 -27.70
N TYR A 41 -18.25 -9.71 -27.25
CA TYR A 41 -18.00 -8.54 -28.08
C TYR A 41 -16.56 -7.99 -27.94
N GLY A 42 -15.71 -8.63 -27.14
CA GLY A 42 -14.32 -8.25 -26.94
C GLY A 42 -14.08 -7.18 -25.86
N PHE A 43 -15.10 -6.84 -25.06
CA PHE A 43 -14.99 -5.85 -23.98
C PHE A 43 -14.49 -6.48 -22.68
N ALA A 44 -13.77 -5.68 -21.88
CA ALA A 44 -13.35 -6.05 -20.55
C ALA A 44 -14.51 -5.92 -19.54
N PRO A 45 -14.48 -6.62 -18.41
CA PRO A 45 -15.43 -6.43 -17.33
C PRO A 45 -15.46 -4.97 -16.84
N VAL A 46 -16.67 -4.42 -16.67
CA VAL A 46 -16.85 -3.01 -16.27
C VAL A 46 -16.93 -2.91 -14.75
N PHE A 47 -15.93 -2.24 -14.17
CA PHE A 47 -15.94 -1.77 -12.78
C PHE A 47 -15.72 -0.25 -12.80
N GLU A 48 -16.63 0.53 -12.21
CA GLU A 48 -16.60 1.99 -12.22
C GLU A 48 -15.34 2.54 -11.51
N GLY A 49 -14.26 2.82 -12.27
CA GLY A 49 -13.03 3.42 -11.74
C GLY A 49 -12.16 2.51 -10.86
N GLU A 50 -12.66 1.35 -10.44
CA GLU A 50 -11.97 0.42 -9.53
C GLU A 50 -11.13 -0.63 -10.26
N LEU A 51 -11.34 -0.82 -11.57
CA LEU A 51 -10.68 -1.87 -12.34
C LEU A 51 -9.15 -1.80 -12.19
N GLU A 52 -8.56 -0.61 -12.33
CA GLU A 52 -7.11 -0.41 -12.18
C GLU A 52 -6.62 -0.79 -10.76
N ARG A 53 -7.37 -0.41 -9.72
CA ARG A 53 -6.99 -0.70 -8.33
C ARG A 53 -7.04 -2.20 -8.06
N ILE A 54 -8.13 -2.83 -8.51
CA ILE A 54 -8.36 -4.26 -8.39
C ILE A 54 -7.27 -5.05 -9.13
N GLU A 55 -6.98 -4.69 -10.38
CA GLU A 55 -5.93 -5.34 -11.18
C GLU A 55 -4.56 -5.21 -10.52
N TYR A 56 -4.23 -4.03 -10.00
CA TYR A 56 -2.98 -3.80 -9.29
C TYR A 56 -2.87 -4.71 -8.06
N LEU A 57 -3.88 -4.74 -7.20
CA LEU A 57 -3.87 -5.54 -5.96
C LEU A 57 -3.77 -7.03 -6.27
N LEU A 58 -4.58 -7.54 -7.22
CA LEU A 58 -4.53 -8.94 -7.63
C LEU A 58 -3.16 -9.32 -8.20
N LYS A 59 -2.53 -8.42 -8.97
CA LYS A 59 -1.18 -8.63 -9.46
C LYS A 59 -0.18 -8.74 -8.31
N GLN A 60 -0.24 -7.86 -7.30
CA GLN A 60 0.64 -7.96 -6.12
C GLN A 60 0.44 -9.28 -5.37
N ILE A 61 -0.82 -9.74 -5.22
CA ILE A 61 -1.13 -11.04 -4.61
C ILE A 61 -0.54 -12.20 -5.42
N SER A 62 -0.65 -12.15 -6.75
CA SER A 62 -0.16 -13.24 -7.61
C SER A 62 1.35 -13.42 -7.61
N ILE A 63 2.11 -12.34 -7.37
CA ILE A 63 3.58 -12.37 -7.38
C ILE A 63 4.18 -12.59 -5.99
N GLU A 64 3.36 -12.93 -4.99
CA GLU A 64 3.77 -13.10 -3.60
C GLU A 64 4.56 -11.90 -3.08
N ALA A 65 3.97 -10.70 -3.16
CA ALA A 65 4.65 -9.43 -2.85
C ALA A 65 5.46 -9.51 -1.53
N LYS A 66 6.79 -9.31 -1.62
CA LYS A 66 7.70 -9.34 -0.49
C LYS A 66 8.08 -7.93 -0.07
N GLY A 67 7.31 -7.39 0.86
CA GLY A 67 7.57 -6.12 1.51
C GLY A 67 7.12 -4.89 0.74
N MET A 68 7.01 -3.79 1.47
CA MET A 68 6.42 -2.54 1.01
C MET A 68 7.48 -1.48 0.71
N SER A 69 7.43 -0.91 -0.49
CA SER A 69 8.15 0.33 -0.80
C SER A 69 7.37 1.56 -0.31
N LEU A 70 8.05 2.71 -0.17
CA LEU A 70 7.35 3.94 0.20
C LEU A 70 6.35 4.38 -0.86
N ASP A 71 6.72 4.26 -2.14
CA ASP A 71 5.85 4.63 -3.27
C ASP A 71 4.58 3.79 -3.30
N GLU A 72 4.72 2.49 -3.03
CA GLU A 72 3.58 1.59 -2.90
C GLU A 72 2.70 1.93 -1.70
N PHE A 73 3.31 2.22 -0.55
CA PHE A 73 2.59 2.71 0.62
C PHE A 73 1.76 3.96 0.28
N LEU A 74 2.39 4.97 -0.33
CA LEU A 74 1.72 6.22 -0.71
C LEU A 74 0.59 5.98 -1.73
N LYS A 75 0.81 5.10 -2.70
CA LYS A 75 -0.19 4.71 -3.69
C LYS A 75 -1.40 4.02 -3.06
N LEU A 76 -1.19 3.11 -2.12
CA LEU A 76 -2.29 2.41 -1.44
C LEU A 76 -3.04 3.36 -0.49
N MET A 77 -2.30 4.23 0.21
CA MET A 77 -2.86 5.24 1.07
C MET A 77 -3.71 6.25 0.32
N SER A 78 -3.30 6.68 -0.88
CA SER A 78 -4.11 7.59 -1.68
C SER A 78 -5.44 6.97 -2.07
N TRP A 79 -5.44 5.74 -2.57
CA TRP A 79 -6.66 5.01 -2.92
C TRP A 79 -7.55 4.74 -1.70
N TYR A 80 -6.96 4.36 -0.57
CA TYR A 80 -7.71 4.07 0.65
C TYR A 80 -8.30 5.32 1.33
N ASN A 81 -7.60 6.46 1.21
CA ASN A 81 -8.07 7.75 1.70
C ASN A 81 -9.25 8.29 0.88
N GLU A 82 -9.27 8.07 -0.45
CA GLU A 82 -10.45 8.37 -1.28
C GLU A 82 -11.70 7.64 -0.79
N ASP A 83 -11.51 6.46 -0.22
CA ASP A 83 -12.57 5.64 0.36
C ASP A 83 -12.83 5.94 1.85
N THR A 84 -12.14 6.91 2.46
CA THR A 84 -12.34 7.40 3.84
C THR A 84 -12.18 6.37 4.97
N TRP A 85 -11.31 5.37 4.78
CA TRP A 85 -11.12 4.29 5.76
C TRP A 85 -9.92 4.50 6.71
N ALA A 86 -9.84 3.68 7.78
CA ALA A 86 -8.82 3.78 8.82
C ALA A 86 -7.52 3.05 8.46
N ASN A 87 -6.38 3.74 8.46
CA ASN A 87 -5.11 3.35 7.82
C ASN A 87 -4.35 2.15 8.44
N GLY A 88 -4.96 1.43 9.38
CA GLY A 88 -4.26 0.48 10.26
C GLY A 88 -3.58 -0.68 9.53
N GLU A 89 -4.26 -1.31 8.58
CA GLU A 89 -3.76 -2.51 7.88
C GLU A 89 -2.49 -2.21 7.07
N ILE A 90 -2.52 -1.13 6.30
CA ILE A 90 -1.38 -0.67 5.48
C ILE A 90 -0.18 -0.31 6.37
N PHE A 91 -0.44 0.32 7.52
CA PHE A 91 0.58 0.74 8.48
C PHE A 91 1.26 -0.46 9.18
N GLU A 92 0.47 -1.44 9.60
CA GLU A 92 0.98 -2.66 10.24
C GLU A 92 1.84 -3.48 9.27
N TYR A 93 1.48 -3.54 7.98
CA TYR A 93 2.34 -4.16 6.98
C TYR A 93 3.66 -3.42 6.79
N PHE A 94 3.63 -2.10 6.69
CA PHE A 94 4.84 -1.30 6.57
C PHE A 94 5.79 -1.60 7.74
N LEU A 95 5.26 -1.64 8.96
CA LEU A 95 6.00 -2.03 10.16
C LEU A 95 6.50 -3.48 10.12
N HIS A 96 5.70 -4.42 9.60
CA HIS A 96 6.08 -5.83 9.48
C HIS A 96 7.38 -6.03 8.68
N HIS A 97 7.59 -5.23 7.62
CA HIS A 97 8.78 -5.33 6.76
C HIS A 97 9.95 -4.47 7.18
N LYS A 98 9.72 -3.46 8.02
CA LYS A 98 10.74 -2.54 8.52
C LYS A 98 10.96 -2.78 10.01
N LYS A 99 11.48 -3.97 10.33
CA LYS A 99 11.63 -4.45 11.71
C LYS A 99 12.69 -3.69 12.50
N GLU A 100 13.57 -2.97 11.81
CA GLU A 100 14.64 -2.17 12.38
C GLU A 100 14.08 -1.09 13.32
N LYS A 101 14.81 -0.81 14.41
CA LYS A 101 14.46 0.28 15.33
C LYS A 101 14.49 1.65 14.63
N GLU A 102 15.41 1.81 13.69
CA GLU A 102 15.56 3.00 12.86
C GLU A 102 15.30 2.63 11.40
N ILE A 103 14.21 3.14 10.85
CA ILE A 103 13.75 2.88 9.50
C ILE A 103 14.26 4.03 8.62
N LYS A 104 15.17 3.73 7.70
CA LYS A 104 15.79 4.70 6.82
C LYS A 104 15.17 4.64 5.44
N LEU A 105 14.64 5.76 4.97
CA LEU A 105 14.04 5.91 3.64
C LEU A 105 14.85 6.91 2.81
N ILE A 106 14.99 6.61 1.53
CA ILE A 106 15.58 7.52 0.54
C ILE A 106 14.43 7.97 -0.34
N THR A 107 13.88 9.15 -0.05
CA THR A 107 12.88 9.82 -0.88
C THR A 107 13.11 11.32 -0.77
N ASP A 108 12.79 12.05 -1.83
CA ASP A 108 12.78 13.51 -1.78
C ASP A 108 11.47 13.98 -1.14
N ILE A 109 11.50 14.25 0.17
CA ILE A 109 10.34 14.71 0.93
C ILE A 109 9.76 16.01 0.34
N HIS A 110 10.61 16.88 -0.23
CA HIS A 110 10.17 18.17 -0.74
C HIS A 110 9.40 18.07 -2.06
N SER A 111 9.49 16.93 -2.74
CA SER A 111 8.69 16.62 -3.93
C SER A 111 7.31 16.03 -3.64
N LEU A 112 7.05 15.64 -2.39
CA LEU A 112 5.78 15.04 -1.99
C LEU A 112 4.67 16.10 -1.94
N SER A 113 3.48 15.72 -2.38
CA SER A 113 2.28 16.54 -2.22
C SER A 113 1.90 16.72 -0.75
N GLU A 114 1.05 17.71 -0.44
CA GLU A 114 0.56 17.93 0.94
C GLU A 114 -0.12 16.69 1.52
N ASN A 115 -0.86 15.93 0.71
CA ASN A 115 -1.52 14.69 1.12
C ASN A 115 -0.50 13.59 1.43
N GLU A 116 0.49 13.39 0.57
CA GLU A 116 1.55 12.40 0.80
C GLU A 116 2.36 12.77 2.04
N LEU A 117 2.69 14.05 2.23
CA LEU A 117 3.32 14.55 3.45
C LEU A 117 2.48 14.25 4.69
N GLN A 118 1.15 14.36 4.60
CA GLN A 118 0.27 14.00 5.71
C GLN A 118 0.30 12.49 5.99
N PHE A 119 0.26 11.64 4.96
CA PHE A 119 0.41 10.19 5.13
C PHE A 119 1.74 9.81 5.79
N ILE A 120 2.83 10.49 5.43
CA ILE A 120 4.15 10.29 6.06
C ILE A 120 4.15 10.73 7.52
N LYS A 121 3.51 11.86 7.87
CA LYS A 121 3.36 12.29 9.26
C LYS A 121 2.57 11.29 10.09
N ASP A 122 1.49 10.76 9.53
CA ASP A 122 0.65 9.76 10.19
C ASP A 122 1.43 8.45 10.39
N LEU A 123 2.20 8.03 9.39
CA LEU A 123 3.10 6.88 9.50
C LEU A 123 4.18 7.10 10.56
N ASP A 124 4.85 8.25 10.58
CA ASP A 124 5.86 8.58 11.61
C ASP A 124 5.25 8.53 13.01
N ASN A 125 4.07 9.11 13.21
CA ASN A 125 3.36 9.05 14.47
C ASN A 125 3.06 7.60 14.89
N PHE A 126 2.50 6.81 13.98
CA PHE A 126 2.23 5.39 14.22
C PHE A 126 3.49 4.61 14.60
N LEU A 127 4.57 4.76 13.84
CA LEU A 127 5.85 4.10 14.10
C LEU A 127 6.43 4.51 15.45
N ASN A 128 6.34 5.79 15.81
CA ASN A 128 6.75 6.29 17.12
C ASN A 128 5.97 5.62 18.27
N THR A 129 4.65 5.40 18.12
CA THR A 129 3.86 4.65 19.13
C THR A 129 4.32 3.19 19.29
N LYS A 130 4.95 2.63 18.25
CA LYS A 130 5.53 1.28 18.22
C LYS A 130 7.03 1.26 18.58
N GLY A 131 7.57 2.39 19.05
CA GLY A 131 8.98 2.53 19.43
C GLY A 131 9.95 2.47 18.25
N ARG A 132 9.49 2.80 17.05
CA ARG A 132 10.29 2.90 15.81
C ARG A 132 10.53 4.36 15.45
N ILE A 133 11.67 4.63 14.82
CA ILE A 133 12.08 5.97 14.41
C ILE A 133 12.17 5.99 12.88
N LEU A 134 11.43 6.89 12.24
CA LEU A 134 11.50 7.09 10.79
C LEU A 134 12.51 8.19 10.46
N LYS A 135 13.47 7.88 9.59
CA LYS A 135 14.45 8.84 9.09
C LYS A 135 14.49 8.86 7.58
N PHE A 136 14.70 10.05 7.05
CA PHE A 136 14.77 10.30 5.62
C PHE A 136 16.14 10.84 5.24
N PHE A 137 16.61 10.43 4.06
CA PHE A 137 17.85 10.94 3.51
C PHE A 137 17.65 12.36 2.97
N ASN A 138 18.33 13.33 3.57
CA ASN A 138 18.36 14.70 3.07
C ASN A 138 19.48 14.87 2.04
N VAL A 139 19.08 15.09 0.78
CA VAL A 139 20.01 15.27 -0.34
C VAL A 139 20.87 16.54 -0.24
N HIS A 140 20.40 17.57 0.48
CA HIS A 140 21.11 18.84 0.61
C HIS A 140 22.32 18.76 1.54
N ASN A 141 22.31 17.85 2.53
CA ASN A 141 23.39 17.72 3.51
C ASN A 141 23.96 16.29 3.62
N GLY A 142 23.42 15.32 2.88
CA GLY A 142 23.90 13.96 2.81
C GLY A 142 23.66 13.12 4.08
N LYS A 143 22.71 13.52 4.94
CA LYS A 143 22.46 12.85 6.23
C LYS A 143 21.03 12.31 6.33
N TYR A 144 20.87 11.29 7.16
CA TYR A 144 19.56 10.83 7.60
C TYR A 144 19.06 11.68 8.76
N GLN A 145 17.88 12.26 8.60
CA GLN A 145 17.27 13.15 9.60
C GLN A 145 15.83 12.71 9.89
N ASN A 146 15.33 13.10 11.05
CA ASN A 146 13.94 12.84 11.42
C ASN A 146 13.00 13.68 10.56
N LEU A 147 11.72 13.28 10.44
CA LEU A 147 10.74 14.03 9.66
C LEU A 147 10.62 15.50 10.10
N LYS A 148 10.63 15.76 11.41
CA LYS A 148 10.59 17.11 12.00
C LYS A 148 11.80 17.99 11.69
N GLU A 149 12.91 17.41 11.22
CA GLU A 149 14.15 18.12 10.92
C GLU A 149 14.29 18.44 9.44
N ILE A 150 13.49 17.79 8.57
CA ILE A 150 13.49 17.98 7.11
C ILE A 150 12.29 18.84 6.66
N LEU A 151 11.15 18.75 7.33
CA LEU A 151 10.00 19.64 7.10
C LEU A 151 10.24 21.03 7.68
#